data_AF-A0ABC8T4Z4-F1
#
_entry.id   AF-A0ABC8T4Z4-F1
#
_cell.length_a   1.000
_cell.length_b   1.000
_cell.length_c   1.000
_cell.angle_alpha   90.00
_cell.angle_beta   90.00
_cell.angle_gamma   90.00
#
_symmetry.space_group_name_H-M   'P 1'
#
loop_
_entity.id
_entity.type
_entity.pdbx_description
1 polymer ?
#
loop_
_entity_poly.entity_id
_entity_poly.type
_entity_poly.pdbx_seq_one_letter_code
_entity_poly.pdbx_strand_id
1 'polypeptide(L)'
;MMERFPDPQSLVKDLHQTGFKAIWMLDPGIKYEEGYFVYDSGSERDVWIQTADGRPFVGICLSFVRSVTIEDTPMLKLVKIMK
;
A
#
# COMPACT_ATOMS: atom_id res chain seq x y z
N MET A 1 -0.78 6.21 13.04
CA MET A 1 -1.66 6.81 12.02
C MET A 1 -3.09 6.95 12.53
N MET A 2 -3.69 5.87 13.05
CA MET A 2 -5.05 5.91 13.64
C MET A 2 -5.20 6.93 14.79
N GLU A 3 -4.18 7.12 15.64
CA GLU A 3 -4.26 8.15 16.70
C GLU A 3 -4.25 9.59 16.18
N ARG A 4 -3.54 9.84 15.06
CA ARG A 4 -3.37 11.19 14.50
C ARG A 4 -4.51 11.58 13.55
N PHE A 5 -5.10 10.58 12.89
CA PHE A 5 -6.24 10.73 11.99
C PHE A 5 -7.26 9.61 12.32
N PRO A 6 -8.00 9.74 13.43
CA PRO A 6 -8.92 8.69 13.88
C PRO A 6 -10.14 8.54 12.98
N ASP A 7 -10.60 9.63 12.36
CA ASP A 7 -11.70 9.62 11.39
C ASP A 7 -11.29 10.37 10.10
N PRO A 8 -10.57 9.69 9.19
CA PRO A 8 -10.16 10.29 7.93
C PRO A 8 -11.36 10.58 7.00
N GLN A 9 -12.51 9.89 7.17
CA GLN A 9 -13.67 10.11 6.31
C GLN A 9 -14.31 11.47 6.59
N SER A 10 -14.54 11.79 7.86
CA SER A 10 -15.06 13.10 8.27
C SER A 10 -14.11 14.23 7.88
N LEU A 11 -12.80 14.05 8.09
CA LEU A 11 -11.79 15.04 7.68
C LEU A 11 -11.87 15.35 6.17
N VAL A 12 -11.93 14.32 5.33
CA VAL A 12 -12.01 14.52 3.87
C VAL A 12 -13.32 15.18 3.47
N LYS A 13 -14.44 14.85 4.13
CA LYS A 13 -15.74 15.48 3.89
C LYS A 13 -15.69 16.99 4.14
N ASP A 14 -15.11 17.41 5.27
CA ASP A 14 -15.01 18.83 5.63
C ASP A 14 -14.09 19.60 4.68
N LEU A 15 -12.97 18.97 4.26
CA LEU A 15 -12.08 19.54 3.26
C LEU A 15 -12.75 19.70 1.89
N HIS A 16 -13.57 18.74 1.48
CA HIS A 16 -14.33 18.84 0.24
C HIS A 16 -15.39 19.94 0.29
N GLN A 17 -16.04 20.16 1.44
CA GLN A 17 -17.00 21.24 1.63
C GLN A 17 -16.36 22.64 1.54
N THR A 18 -15.09 22.75 1.94
CA THR A 18 -14.31 24.00 1.86
C THR A 18 -13.63 24.21 0.51
N GLY A 19 -13.89 23.34 -0.47
CA GLY A 19 -13.39 23.46 -1.85
C GLY A 19 -12.05 22.78 -2.11
N PHE A 20 -11.44 22.14 -1.11
CA PHE A 20 -10.22 21.36 -1.29
C PHE A 20 -10.51 19.98 -1.90
N LYS A 21 -9.46 19.34 -2.43
CA LYS A 21 -9.50 17.96 -2.92
C LYS A 21 -8.45 17.14 -2.17
N ALA A 22 -8.87 16.05 -1.55
CA ALA A 22 -7.96 15.13 -0.92
C ALA A 22 -7.42 14.12 -1.94
N ILE A 23 -6.11 13.94 -1.99
CA ILE A 23 -5.42 12.94 -2.82
C ILE A 23 -4.58 12.07 -1.88
N TRP A 24 -4.69 10.76 -2.04
CA TRP A 24 -3.94 9.79 -1.26
C TRP A 24 -2.65 9.41 -1.97
N MET A 25 -1.54 9.50 -1.27
CA MET A 25 -0.27 8.93 -1.73
C MET A 25 -0.33 7.42 -1.49
N LEU A 26 -0.16 6.66 -2.56
CA LEU A 26 -0.12 5.21 -2.54
C LEU A 26 1.19 4.79 -3.17
N ASP A 27 2.04 4.13 -2.38
CA ASP A 27 3.32 3.60 -2.86
C ASP A 27 3.17 2.12 -3.23
N PRO A 28 3.84 1.65 -4.29
CA PRO A 28 3.83 0.23 -4.68
C PRO A 28 4.69 -0.65 -3.77
N GLY A 29 5.51 -0.05 -2.90
CA GLY A 29 6.30 -0.74 -1.89
C GLY A 29 5.46 -1.09 -0.68
N ILE A 30 5.18 -2.38 -0.49
CA ILE A 30 4.42 -2.90 0.64
C ILE A 30 5.39 -3.39 1.71
N LYS A 31 5.13 -3.02 2.96
CA LYS A 31 5.91 -3.47 4.11
C LYS A 31 5.97 -5.01 4.14
N TYR A 32 7.18 -5.55 4.27
CA TYR A 32 7.42 -6.99 4.39
C TYR A 32 7.16 -7.44 5.83
N GLU A 33 5.94 -7.86 6.12
CA GLU A 33 5.48 -8.22 7.48
C GLU A 33 4.35 -9.24 7.40
N GLU A 34 4.56 -10.45 7.96
CA GLU A 34 3.52 -11.47 8.08
C GLU A 34 2.40 -11.01 9.03
N GLY A 35 1.16 -11.32 8.68
CA GLY A 35 -0.03 -10.87 9.42
C GLY A 35 -0.50 -9.47 9.02
N TYR A 36 0.28 -8.76 8.20
CA TYR A 36 -0.21 -7.55 7.54
C TYR A 36 -1.03 -7.95 6.32
N PHE A 37 -2.35 -7.71 6.37
CA PHE A 37 -3.29 -8.23 5.38
C PHE A 37 -2.93 -7.92 3.90
N VAL A 38 -2.28 -6.78 3.61
CA VAL A 38 -1.85 -6.44 2.24
C VAL A 38 -0.70 -7.33 1.79
N TYR A 39 0.24 -7.63 2.70
CA TYR A 39 1.34 -8.56 2.44
C TYR A 39 0.83 -10.00 2.34
N ASP A 40 -0.07 -10.42 3.22
CA ASP A 40 -0.61 -11.78 3.18
C ASP A 40 -1.42 -12.03 1.90
N SER A 41 -2.36 -11.12 1.58
CA SER A 41 -3.20 -11.25 0.37
C SER A 41 -2.43 -11.09 -0.94
N GLY A 42 -1.36 -10.29 -0.97
CA GLY A 42 -0.47 -10.21 -2.11
C GLY A 42 0.34 -11.49 -2.32
N SER A 43 0.77 -12.13 -1.21
CA SER A 43 1.50 -13.39 -1.26
C SER A 43 0.64 -14.56 -1.70
N GLU A 44 -0.61 -14.63 -1.25
CA GLU A 44 -1.59 -15.63 -1.71
C GLU A 44 -1.88 -15.54 -3.22
N ARG A 45 -1.74 -14.35 -3.79
CA ARG A 45 -2.05 -14.06 -5.20
C ARG A 45 -0.82 -14.02 -6.11
N ASP A 46 0.37 -14.25 -5.56
CA ASP A 46 1.65 -14.18 -6.27
C ASP A 46 1.80 -12.92 -7.14
N VAL A 47 1.65 -11.74 -6.52
CA VAL A 47 1.66 -10.44 -7.24
C VAL A 47 2.97 -9.67 -7.09
N TRP A 48 4.02 -10.30 -6.56
CA TRP A 48 5.29 -9.64 -6.25
C TRP A 48 6.21 -9.63 -7.46
N ILE A 49 6.99 -8.55 -7.62
CA ILE A 49 8.18 -8.60 -8.47
C ILE A 49 9.09 -9.69 -7.93
N GLN A 50 9.53 -10.59 -8.82
CA GLN A 50 10.36 -11.73 -8.46
C GLN A 50 11.83 -11.50 -8.84
N THR A 51 12.74 -12.07 -8.06
CA THR A 51 14.16 -12.21 -8.41
C THR A 51 14.34 -13.32 -9.45
N ALA A 52 15.54 -13.44 -10.03
CA ALA A 52 15.83 -14.42 -11.09
C ALA A 52 15.62 -15.89 -10.67
N ASP A 53 15.60 -16.17 -9.37
CA ASP A 53 15.32 -17.46 -8.74
C ASP A 53 13.84 -17.64 -8.35
N GLY A 54 12.94 -16.75 -8.78
CA GLY A 54 11.49 -16.88 -8.60
C GLY A 54 10.99 -16.55 -7.19
N ARG A 55 11.80 -15.89 -6.36
CA ARG A 55 11.39 -15.45 -5.01
C ARG A 55 10.95 -13.98 -5.04
N PRO A 56 10.05 -13.53 -4.14
CA PRO A 56 9.70 -12.12 -4.04
C PRO A 56 10.95 -11.26 -3.80
N PHE A 57 11.12 -10.21 -4.60
CA PHE A 57 12.17 -9.22 -4.40
C PHE A 57 11.89 -8.42 -3.13
N VAL A 58 12.80 -8.53 -2.16
CA VAL A 58 12.74 -7.75 -0.92
C VAL A 58 13.80 -6.66 -0.95
N GLY A 59 13.34 -5.42 -1.07
CA GLY A 59 14.16 -4.23 -0.99
C GLY A 59 14.03 -3.53 0.35
N ILE A 60 14.70 -2.38 0.46
CA ILE A 60 14.53 -1.42 1.54
C ILE A 60 13.93 -0.16 0.94
N CYS A 61 12.79 0.28 1.48
CA CYS A 61 12.13 1.53 1.13
C CYS A 61 11.91 2.36 2.41
N LEU A 62 11.62 3.66 2.26
CA LEU A 62 11.23 4.64 3.29
C LEU A 62 11.59 4.28 4.75
N SER A 63 12.50 5.05 5.35
CA SER A 63 12.88 4.88 6.76
C SER A 63 13.47 3.49 7.09
N PHE A 64 14.25 2.93 6.16
CA PHE A 64 14.95 1.65 6.32
C PHE A 64 14.04 0.43 6.57
N VAL A 65 12.79 0.49 6.13
CA VAL A 65 11.83 -0.60 6.27
C VAL A 65 11.97 -1.59 5.11
N ARG A 66 12.00 -2.88 5.42
CA ARG A 66 11.98 -3.93 4.38
C ARG A 66 10.62 -3.93 3.67
N SER A 67 10.65 -4.03 2.36
CA SER A 67 9.45 -3.99 1.52
C SER A 67 9.52 -4.95 0.34
N VAL A 68 8.37 -5.48 -0.05
CA VAL A 68 8.15 -6.14 -1.35
C VAL A 68 7.47 -5.17 -2.30
N THR A 69 7.70 -5.33 -3.60
CA THR A 69 7.14 -4.46 -4.64
C THR A 69 6.17 -5.26 -5.48
N ILE A 70 5.02 -4.66 -5.81
CA ILE A 70 4.03 -5.27 -6.69
C ILE A 70 4.48 -5.16 -8.14
N GLU A 71 4.33 -6.25 -8.90
CA GLU A 71 4.68 -6.31 -10.32
C GLU A 71 3.79 -5.38 -11.17
N ASP A 72 4.42 -4.61 -12.06
CA ASP A 72 3.89 -3.54 -12.94
C ASP A 72 2.38 -3.61 -13.18
N THR A 73 1.65 -3.07 -12.21
CA THR A 73 0.21 -3.16 -12.15
C THR A 73 -0.34 -1.75 -12.05
N PRO A 74 -1.37 -1.39 -12.85
CA PRO A 74 -2.02 -0.10 -12.70
C PRO A 74 -2.45 0.07 -11.24
N MET A 75 -2.19 1.24 -10.65
CA MET A 75 -2.54 1.59 -9.26
C MET A 75 -3.97 1.19 -8.86
N LEU A 76 -4.86 1.06 -9.85
CA LEU A 76 -6.20 0.52 -9.71
C LEU A 76 -6.28 -0.91 -9.13
N LYS A 77 -5.32 -1.82 -9.38
CA LYS A 77 -5.35 -3.14 -8.71
C LYS A 77 -4.79 -3.06 -7.29
N LEU A 78 -3.87 -2.15 -6.96
CA LEU A 78 -3.46 -1.90 -5.57
C LEU A 78 -4.69 -1.48 -4.73
N VAL A 79 -5.54 -0.61 -5.28
CA VAL A 79 -6.82 -0.24 -4.66
C VAL A 79 -7.76 -1.45 -4.48
N LYS A 80 -7.70 -2.48 -5.34
CA LYS A 80 -8.48 -3.73 -5.19
C LYS A 80 -7.89 -4.72 -4.19
N ILE A 81 -6.59 -4.62 -3.87
CA ILE A 81 -5.94 -5.44 -2.84
C ILE A 81 -6.20 -4.81 -1.46
N MET A 82 -6.26 -3.48 -1.39
CA MET A 82 -6.55 -2.74 -0.16
C MET A 82 -8.05 -2.67 0.22
N LYS A 83 -8.95 -3.26 -0.58
CA LYS A 83 -10.40 -3.31 -0.36
C LYS A 83 -10.84 -4.75 -0.18
#